data_AF-A0A8X6RRT1-F1
#
_entry.id   AF-A0A8X6RRT1-F1
#
_cell.length_a   1.000
_cell.length_b   1.000
_cell.length_c   1.000
_cell.angle_alpha   90.00
_cell.angle_beta   90.00
_cell.angle_gamma   90.00
#
_symmetry.space_group_name_H-M   'P 1'
#
loop_
_entity.id
_entity.type
_entity.pdbx_description
1 polymer ?
#
loop_
_entity_poly.entity_id
_entity_poly.type
_entity_poly.pdbx_seq_one_letter_code
_entity_poly.pdbx_strand_id
1 'polypeptide(L)'
;MESSETSAIDLRPPTKVLGLAWDPEKDLIYFDPKDLLKFMSRKEESKRFILSVVGRIFDPFGILGPFVIKLKCILQDLWTLGVDWDSELAPKLRHKWQQWSSEAEGLTEIKIPRHVAPLKSLTLLRLELTAALLSARLAKQVSSCFKYDANIYYWTDSLISYYSIRGDSSAFKPYIKNRVQEIQLRSDPIQWGHCPGKDNPADLLSHGTYAVKLAQNEPWWHGPPWLKLIPDHWPNRHRDNLDSELSARKN
;
A
#
# COMPACT_ATOMS: atom_id res chain seq x y z
N MET A 1 9.78 -0.82 -38.94
CA MET A 1 8.64 -1.76 -38.91
C MET A 1 9.05 -2.87 -37.95
N GLU A 2 8.91 -2.61 -36.66
CA GLU A 2 9.14 -3.60 -35.61
C GLU A 2 7.79 -4.16 -35.21
N SER A 3 7.68 -5.47 -35.33
CA SER A 3 6.50 -6.28 -35.10
C SER A 3 5.98 -6.08 -33.69
N SER A 4 4.70 -5.73 -33.57
CA SER A 4 3.94 -5.83 -32.33
C SER A 4 3.91 -7.29 -31.88
N GLU A 5 4.60 -7.61 -30.79
CA GLU A 5 4.37 -8.85 -30.06
C GLU A 5 2.97 -8.78 -29.45
N THR A 6 2.02 -9.38 -30.15
CA THR A 6 0.70 -9.72 -29.62
C THR A 6 0.94 -10.63 -28.42
N SER A 7 0.71 -10.11 -27.20
CA SER A 7 0.84 -10.89 -25.97
C SER A 7 -0.08 -12.10 -26.06
N ALA A 8 0.49 -13.28 -26.26
CA ALA A 8 -0.22 -14.53 -26.12
C ALA A 8 -0.88 -14.54 -24.74
N ILE A 9 -2.20 -14.70 -24.71
CA ILE A 9 -2.96 -14.89 -23.47
C ILE A 9 -2.38 -16.16 -22.85
N ASP A 10 -1.61 -16.01 -21.77
CA ASP A 10 -1.08 -17.16 -21.05
C ASP A 10 -2.26 -17.98 -20.52
N LEU A 11 -2.46 -19.16 -21.13
CA LEU A 11 -3.56 -20.08 -20.86
C LEU A 11 -3.33 -20.91 -19.59
N ARG A 12 -2.17 -20.78 -18.93
CA ARG A 12 -1.89 -21.53 -17.71
C ARG A 12 -2.67 -20.92 -16.53
N PRO A 13 -3.35 -21.75 -15.71
CA PRO A 13 -3.95 -21.26 -14.48
C PRO A 13 -2.83 -20.70 -13.58
N PRO A 14 -3.05 -19.54 -12.94
CA PRO A 14 -2.04 -18.92 -12.10
C PRO A 14 -1.65 -19.85 -10.95
N THR A 15 -0.35 -19.97 -10.70
CA THR A 15 0.13 -20.69 -9.50
C THR A 15 -0.30 -19.91 -8.27
N LYS A 16 -0.94 -20.56 -7.29
CA LYS A 16 -1.41 -19.88 -6.08
C LYS A 16 -0.42 -20.05 -4.92
N VAL A 17 -0.13 -18.95 -4.22
CA VAL A 17 0.67 -18.92 -2.98
C VAL A 17 -0.14 -18.16 -1.93
N LEU A 18 -0.51 -18.83 -0.84
CA LEU A 18 -1.37 -18.27 0.22
C LEU A 18 -2.62 -17.57 -0.35
N GLY A 19 -3.31 -18.20 -1.32
CA GLY A 19 -4.52 -17.64 -1.92
C GLY A 19 -4.33 -16.51 -2.94
N LEU A 20 -3.13 -15.95 -3.08
CA LEU A 20 -2.76 -14.99 -4.12
C LEU A 20 -2.15 -15.70 -5.34
N ALA A 21 -2.18 -15.05 -6.50
CA ALA A 21 -1.54 -15.55 -7.71
C ALA A 21 -0.04 -15.20 -7.74
N TRP A 22 0.76 -16.08 -8.32
CA TRP A 22 2.20 -15.95 -8.49
C TRP A 22 2.59 -16.21 -9.95
N ASP A 23 3.32 -15.26 -10.52
CA ASP A 23 4.01 -15.35 -11.80
C ASP A 23 5.45 -15.81 -11.54
N PRO A 24 5.81 -17.08 -11.83
CA PRO A 24 7.15 -17.61 -11.57
C PRO A 24 8.21 -17.09 -12.51
N GLU A 25 7.84 -16.60 -13.71
CA GLU A 25 8.79 -16.09 -14.70
C GLU A 25 9.28 -14.71 -14.31
N LYS A 26 8.36 -13.84 -13.87
CA LYS A 26 8.68 -12.46 -13.45
C LYS A 26 8.90 -12.32 -11.94
N ASP A 27 8.66 -13.39 -11.19
CA ASP A 27 8.68 -13.44 -9.74
C ASP A 27 7.76 -12.40 -9.06
N LEU A 28 6.52 -12.31 -9.54
CA LEU A 28 5.52 -11.34 -9.08
C LEU A 28 4.36 -12.01 -8.34
N ILE A 29 3.96 -11.44 -7.21
CA ILE A 29 2.71 -11.76 -6.52
C ILE A 29 1.65 -10.74 -6.95
N TYR A 30 0.42 -11.21 -7.21
CA TYR A 30 -0.72 -10.38 -7.58
C TYR A 30 -2.05 -11.02 -7.17
N PHE A 31 -3.13 -10.25 -7.22
CA PHE A 31 -4.50 -10.75 -7.10
C PHE A 31 -5.06 -10.98 -8.51
N ASP A 32 -5.57 -12.18 -8.82
CA ASP A 32 -6.24 -12.45 -10.10
C ASP A 32 -7.73 -12.07 -10.00
N PRO A 33 -8.18 -10.97 -10.63
CA PRO A 33 -9.56 -10.52 -10.48
C PRO A 33 -10.54 -11.23 -11.41
N LYS A 34 -10.12 -12.19 -12.26
CA LYS A 34 -11.01 -12.83 -13.25
C LYS A 34 -12.31 -13.37 -12.65
N ASP A 35 -12.22 -14.13 -11.55
CA ASP A 35 -13.39 -14.71 -10.88
C ASP A 35 -14.27 -13.62 -10.23
N LEU A 36 -13.65 -12.56 -9.70
CA LEU A 36 -14.35 -11.41 -9.13
C LEU A 36 -15.12 -10.65 -10.20
N LEU A 37 -14.46 -10.27 -11.30
CA LEU A 37 -15.05 -9.54 -12.42
C LEU A 37 -16.17 -10.35 -13.10
N LYS A 38 -15.96 -11.66 -13.28
CA LYS A 38 -16.98 -12.59 -13.79
C LYS A 38 -18.19 -12.67 -12.86
N PHE A 39 -18.00 -12.61 -11.55
CA PHE A 39 -19.12 -12.59 -10.62
C PHE A 39 -19.86 -11.25 -10.65
N MET A 40 -19.13 -10.14 -10.72
CA MET A 40 -19.68 -8.78 -10.76
C MET A 40 -20.46 -8.48 -12.05
N SER A 41 -20.18 -9.17 -13.15
CA SER A 41 -20.89 -9.00 -14.42
C SER A 41 -22.38 -9.42 -14.39
N ARG A 42 -22.82 -10.09 -13.32
CA ARG A 42 -24.24 -10.42 -13.07
C ARG A 42 -25.11 -9.18 -12.88
N LYS A 43 -24.52 -8.04 -12.52
CA LYS A 43 -25.20 -6.74 -12.29
C LYS A 43 -26.35 -6.82 -11.27
N GLU A 44 -26.25 -7.73 -10.32
CA GLU A 44 -27.11 -7.75 -9.13
C GLU A 44 -26.59 -6.68 -8.17
N GLU A 45 -27.48 -5.85 -7.61
CA GLU A 45 -27.12 -4.78 -6.69
C GLU A 45 -27.97 -4.92 -5.42
N SER A 46 -27.63 -5.91 -4.60
CA SER A 46 -28.26 -6.16 -3.30
C SER A 46 -27.21 -6.26 -2.19
N LYS A 47 -27.65 -6.17 -0.94
CA LYS A 47 -26.77 -6.36 0.22
C LYS A 47 -26.12 -7.74 0.21
N ARG A 48 -26.88 -8.80 -0.13
CA ARG A 48 -26.37 -10.17 -0.28
C ARG A 48 -25.29 -10.26 -1.35
N PHE A 49 -25.51 -9.60 -2.49
CA PHE A 49 -24.55 -9.59 -3.58
C PHE A 49 -23.24 -8.92 -3.16
N ILE A 50 -23.31 -7.73 -2.57
CA ILE A 50 -22.12 -7.00 -2.11
C ILE A 50 -21.35 -7.80 -1.07
N LEU A 51 -22.03 -8.45 -0.12
CA LEU A 51 -21.37 -9.32 0.86
C LEU A 51 -20.66 -10.51 0.19
N SER A 52 -21.26 -11.06 -0.86
CA SER A 52 -20.67 -12.13 -1.66
C SER A 52 -19.43 -11.65 -2.41
N VAL A 53 -19.40 -10.40 -2.87
CA VAL A 53 -18.22 -9.77 -3.49
C VAL A 53 -17.10 -9.65 -2.46
N VAL A 54 -17.40 -9.18 -1.24
CA VAL A 54 -16.41 -9.03 -0.16
C VAL A 54 -15.73 -10.36 0.15
N GLY A 55 -16.49 -11.44 0.29
CA GLY A 55 -15.96 -12.77 0.58
C GLY A 55 -15.07 -13.37 -0.52
N ARG A 56 -15.05 -12.78 -1.73
CA ARG A 56 -14.19 -13.21 -2.84
C ARG A 56 -12.83 -12.53 -2.86
N ILE A 57 -12.65 -11.46 -2.08
CA ILE A 57 -11.39 -10.72 -2.03
C ILE A 57 -10.57 -11.25 -0.84
N PHE A 58 -9.56 -12.06 -1.16
CA PHE A 58 -8.57 -12.53 -0.19
C PHE A 58 -7.28 -11.71 -0.32
N ASP A 59 -7.02 -10.86 0.68
CA ASP A 59 -5.85 -9.96 0.72
C ASP A 59 -5.08 -10.11 2.04
N PRO A 60 -4.28 -11.18 2.19
CA PRO A 60 -3.59 -11.48 3.45
C PRO A 60 -2.51 -10.46 3.82
N PHE A 61 -1.99 -9.72 2.83
CA PHE A 61 -0.93 -8.73 3.03
C PHE A 61 -1.44 -7.29 3.12
N GLY A 62 -2.73 -7.05 2.89
CA GLY A 62 -3.32 -5.70 2.91
C GLY A 62 -2.94 -4.83 1.70
N ILE A 63 -2.43 -5.43 0.62
CA ILE A 63 -2.00 -4.72 -0.60
C ILE A 63 -3.19 -4.02 -1.26
N LEU A 64 -4.35 -4.66 -1.24
CA LEU A 64 -5.60 -4.14 -1.76
C LEU A 64 -6.35 -3.31 -0.72
N GLY A 65 -5.72 -2.97 0.41
CA GLY A 65 -6.33 -2.23 1.51
C GLY A 65 -7.14 -1.00 1.06
N PRO A 66 -6.61 -0.09 0.23
CA PRO A 66 -7.34 1.09 -0.26
C PRO A 66 -8.58 0.75 -1.11
N PHE A 67 -8.60 -0.41 -1.75
CA PHE A 67 -9.74 -0.91 -2.51
C PHE A 67 -10.77 -1.60 -1.60
N VAL A 68 -10.30 -2.44 -0.68
CA VAL A 68 -11.14 -3.21 0.27
C VAL A 68 -11.80 -2.30 1.30
N ILE A 69 -11.13 -1.24 1.75
CA ILE A 69 -11.69 -0.34 2.78
C ILE A 69 -12.95 0.37 2.29
N LYS A 70 -12.97 0.82 1.02
CA LYS A 70 -14.15 1.45 0.42
C LYS A 70 -15.33 0.49 0.38
N LEU A 71 -15.08 -0.77 0.05
CA LEU A 71 -16.09 -1.83 0.08
C LEU A 71 -16.61 -2.07 1.51
N LYS A 72 -15.72 -2.08 2.51
CA LYS A 72 -16.11 -2.19 3.93
C LYS A 72 -16.96 -1.00 4.40
N CYS A 73 -16.65 0.22 3.96
CA CYS A 73 -17.49 1.39 4.24
C CYS A 73 -18.88 1.26 3.60
N ILE A 74 -18.99 0.77 2.35
CA ILE A 74 -20.28 0.50 1.71
C ILE A 74 -21.08 -0.53 2.51
N LEU A 75 -20.44 -1.60 2.97
CA LEU A 75 -21.07 -2.57 3.86
C LEU A 75 -21.57 -1.91 5.14
N GLN A 76 -20.75 -1.10 5.81
CA GLN A 76 -21.14 -0.39 7.02
C GLN A 76 -22.37 0.50 6.81
N ASP A 77 -22.43 1.23 5.69
CA ASP A 77 -23.60 2.05 5.35
C ASP A 77 -24.87 1.18 5.16
N LEU A 78 -24.75 0.02 4.49
CA LEU A 78 -25.87 -0.93 4.30
C LEU A 78 -26.40 -1.47 5.62
N TRP A 79 -25.51 -1.78 6.56
CA TRP A 79 -25.88 -2.24 7.90
C TRP A 79 -26.59 -1.13 8.69
N THR A 80 -26.06 0.09 8.63
CA THR A 80 -26.60 1.26 9.34
C THR A 80 -28.00 1.62 8.84
N LEU A 81 -28.27 1.45 7.54
CA LEU A 81 -29.57 1.70 6.94
C LEU A 81 -30.60 0.58 7.16
N GLY A 82 -30.20 -0.57 7.71
CA GLY A 82 -31.12 -1.68 7.98
C GLY A 82 -31.76 -2.30 6.72
N VAL A 83 -31.08 -2.19 5.57
CA VAL A 83 -31.59 -2.68 4.28
C VAL A 83 -31.69 -4.21 4.29
N ASP A 84 -32.75 -4.75 3.70
CA ASP A 84 -32.97 -6.19 3.56
C ASP A 84 -31.94 -6.82 2.60
N TRP A 85 -31.79 -8.14 2.68
CA TRP A 85 -30.76 -8.88 1.95
C TRP A 85 -30.85 -8.74 0.43
N ASP A 86 -32.07 -8.76 -0.11
CA ASP A 86 -32.34 -8.88 -1.55
C ASP A 86 -33.05 -7.64 -2.12
N SER A 87 -33.24 -6.59 -1.31
CA SER A 87 -33.82 -5.32 -1.77
C SER A 87 -32.81 -4.48 -2.57
N GLU A 88 -33.34 -3.62 -3.45
CA GLU A 88 -32.54 -2.66 -4.21
C GLU A 88 -31.79 -1.66 -3.33
N LEU A 89 -30.58 -1.28 -3.77
CA LEU A 89 -29.79 -0.23 -3.13
C LEU A 89 -30.44 1.14 -3.27
N ALA A 90 -30.40 1.92 -2.19
CA ALA A 90 -30.71 3.34 -2.25
C ALA A 90 -29.80 4.06 -3.28
N PRO A 91 -30.29 5.08 -4.01
CA PRO A 91 -29.55 5.71 -5.12
C PRO A 91 -28.13 6.17 -4.74
N LYS A 92 -27.98 6.72 -3.53
CA LYS A 92 -26.67 7.17 -3.01
C LYS A 92 -25.68 6.01 -2.86
N LEU A 93 -26.13 4.85 -2.39
CA LEU A 93 -25.29 3.66 -2.24
C LEU A 93 -25.00 2.99 -3.57
N ARG A 94 -25.99 2.94 -4.46
CA ARG A 94 -25.82 2.48 -5.84
C ARG A 94 -24.69 3.24 -6.54
N HIS A 95 -24.66 4.57 -6.43
CA HIS A 95 -23.57 5.37 -7.01
C HIS A 95 -22.21 5.02 -6.40
N LYS A 96 -22.10 4.94 -5.07
CA LYS A 96 -20.84 4.52 -4.39
C LYS A 96 -20.38 3.13 -4.85
N TRP A 97 -21.31 2.18 -4.97
CA TRP A 97 -21.08 0.82 -5.44
C TRP A 97 -20.57 0.77 -6.88
N GLN A 98 -21.23 1.51 -7.78
CA GLN A 98 -20.84 1.56 -9.20
C GLN A 98 -19.48 2.21 -9.39
N GLN A 99 -19.20 3.28 -8.65
CA GLN A 99 -17.87 3.89 -8.63
C GLN A 99 -16.80 2.89 -8.17
N TRP A 100 -17.01 2.21 -7.04
CA TRP A 100 -16.08 1.19 -6.56
C TRP A 100 -15.91 0.04 -7.57
N SER A 101 -17.00 -0.40 -8.17
CA SER A 101 -17.00 -1.51 -9.14
C SER A 101 -16.19 -1.19 -10.38
N SER A 102 -16.22 0.06 -10.84
CA SER A 102 -15.42 0.52 -11.99
C SER A 102 -13.91 0.45 -11.75
N GLU A 103 -13.47 0.41 -10.49
CA GLU A 103 -12.05 0.33 -10.14
C GLU A 103 -11.54 -1.12 -10.06
N ALA A 104 -12.44 -2.11 -10.07
CA ALA A 104 -12.06 -3.53 -9.96
C ALA A 104 -11.21 -4.01 -11.15
N GLU A 105 -11.35 -3.39 -12.33
CA GLU A 105 -10.49 -3.68 -13.48
C GLU A 105 -9.03 -3.28 -13.20
N GLY A 106 -8.80 -2.21 -12.43
CA GLY A 106 -7.46 -1.76 -12.05
C GLY A 106 -6.67 -2.76 -11.19
N LEU A 107 -7.33 -3.79 -10.65
CA LEU A 107 -6.69 -4.87 -9.89
C LEU A 107 -5.68 -5.67 -10.74
N THR A 108 -5.86 -5.75 -12.07
CA THR A 108 -4.94 -6.48 -12.96
C THR A 108 -3.54 -5.86 -13.00
N GLU A 109 -3.46 -4.55 -12.72
CA GLU A 109 -2.23 -3.78 -12.78
C GLU A 109 -1.42 -3.83 -11.48
N ILE A 110 -2.00 -4.35 -10.40
CA ILE A 110 -1.32 -4.44 -9.10
C ILE A 110 -0.51 -5.73 -9.04
N LYS A 111 0.79 -5.57 -9.27
CA LYS A 111 1.78 -6.65 -9.23
C LYS A 111 2.95 -6.21 -8.39
N ILE A 112 3.38 -7.07 -7.47
CA ILE A 112 4.43 -6.77 -6.51
C ILE A 112 5.53 -7.83 -6.62
N PRO A 113 6.81 -7.43 -6.66
CA PRO A 113 7.91 -8.39 -6.57
C PRO A 113 7.80 -9.26 -5.33
N ARG A 114 7.82 -10.60 -5.48
CA ARG A 114 7.82 -11.52 -4.35
C ARG A 114 9.05 -11.33 -3.46
N HIS A 115 10.19 -11.05 -4.08
CA HIS A 115 11.46 -10.82 -3.41
C HIS A 115 11.90 -9.37 -3.54
N VAL A 116 11.86 -8.65 -2.42
CA VAL A 116 12.26 -7.23 -2.35
C VAL A 116 13.63 -7.02 -1.69
N ALA A 117 14.24 -8.09 -1.18
CA ALA A 117 15.55 -8.00 -0.55
C ALA A 117 16.67 -7.89 -1.61
N PRO A 118 17.72 -7.10 -1.36
CA PRO A 118 18.86 -7.01 -2.26
C PRO A 118 19.63 -8.34 -2.31
N LEU A 119 20.01 -8.77 -3.52
CA LEU A 119 20.86 -9.96 -3.71
C LEU A 119 22.31 -9.74 -3.22
N LYS A 120 22.77 -8.49 -3.22
CA LYS A 120 24.10 -8.10 -2.72
C LYS A 120 23.94 -7.46 -1.35
N SER A 121 24.89 -7.77 -0.46
CA SER A 121 24.97 -7.08 0.83
C SER A 121 25.07 -5.56 0.62
N LEU A 122 24.20 -4.83 1.31
CA LEU A 122 24.13 -3.38 1.28
C LEU A 122 24.41 -2.84 2.68
N THR A 123 24.89 -1.61 2.74
CA THR A 123 24.94 -0.87 4.01
C THR A 123 23.53 -0.57 4.49
N LEU A 124 23.36 -0.39 5.81
CA LEU A 124 22.06 -0.14 6.45
C LEU A 124 21.27 1.00 5.76
N LEU A 125 21.89 2.17 5.58
CA LEU A 125 21.26 3.29 4.88
C LEU A 125 20.74 2.94 3.48
N ARG A 126 21.47 2.09 2.74
CA ARG A 126 21.06 1.67 1.40
C ARG A 126 19.86 0.72 1.44
N LEU A 127 19.74 -0.10 2.48
CA LEU A 127 18.56 -0.95 2.72
C LEU A 127 17.35 -0.08 3.04
N GLU A 128 17.48 0.84 3.99
CA GLU A 128 16.41 1.73 4.43
C GLU A 128 15.87 2.59 3.27
N LEU A 129 16.74 3.20 2.47
CA LEU A 129 16.33 3.96 1.28
C LEU A 129 15.74 3.09 0.18
N THR A 130 16.14 1.82 0.09
CA THR A 130 15.53 0.89 -0.86
C THR A 130 14.12 0.51 -0.41
N ALA A 131 13.90 0.29 0.88
CA ALA A 131 12.56 0.09 1.45
C ALA A 131 11.68 1.32 1.22
N ALA A 132 12.19 2.52 1.50
CA ALA A 132 11.47 3.78 1.23
C ALA A 132 11.07 3.93 -0.24
N LEU A 133 11.99 3.63 -1.17
CA LEU A 133 11.70 3.67 -2.60
C LEU A 133 10.61 2.66 -3.00
N LEU A 134 10.66 1.45 -2.45
CA LEU A 134 9.63 0.44 -2.70
C LEU A 134 8.26 0.90 -2.20
N SER A 135 8.20 1.51 -1.00
CA SER A 135 6.97 2.10 -0.48
C SER A 135 6.42 3.20 -1.38
N ALA A 136 7.26 4.10 -1.88
CA ALA A 136 6.85 5.17 -2.80
C ALA A 136 6.31 4.63 -4.13
N ARG A 137 6.98 3.60 -4.70
CA ARG A 137 6.53 2.94 -5.93
C ARG A 137 5.18 2.25 -5.73
N LEU A 138 5.04 1.48 -4.65
CA LEU A 138 3.81 0.77 -4.34
C LEU A 138 2.65 1.74 -4.11
N ALA A 139 2.85 2.77 -3.30
CA ALA A 139 1.83 3.78 -3.05
C ALA A 139 1.41 4.48 -4.35
N LYS A 140 2.36 4.83 -5.23
CA LYS A 140 2.05 5.42 -6.54
C LYS A 140 1.23 4.48 -7.41
N GLN A 141 1.62 3.21 -7.53
CA GLN A 141 0.89 2.20 -8.30
C GLN A 141 -0.54 2.03 -7.78
N VAL A 142 -0.69 1.78 -6.48
CA VAL A 142 -2.01 1.60 -5.84
C VAL A 142 -2.90 2.85 -6.00
N SER A 143 -2.32 4.05 -5.83
CA SER A 143 -3.04 5.32 -6.01
C SER A 143 -3.47 5.60 -7.46
N SER A 144 -2.75 5.04 -8.45
CA SER A 144 -3.13 5.16 -9.86
C SER A 144 -4.20 4.17 -10.28
N CYS A 145 -4.25 3.01 -9.64
CA CYS A 145 -5.27 1.98 -9.89
C CYS A 145 -6.62 2.32 -9.25
N PHE A 146 -6.60 3.00 -8.09
CA PHE A 146 -7.79 3.27 -7.31
C PHE A 146 -8.04 4.76 -7.15
N LYS A 147 -9.28 5.19 -7.36
CA LYS A 147 -9.71 6.55 -7.05
C LYS A 147 -9.79 6.67 -5.53
N TYR A 148 -8.72 7.17 -4.94
CA TYR A 148 -8.57 7.30 -3.49
C TYR A 148 -8.36 8.77 -3.12
N ASP A 149 -9.41 9.38 -2.57
CA ASP A 149 -9.37 10.74 -2.05
C ASP A 149 -8.91 10.71 -0.59
N ALA A 150 -7.65 10.36 -0.38
CA ALA A 150 -7.05 10.49 0.94
C ALA A 150 -5.57 10.84 0.85
N ASN A 151 -5.11 11.52 1.89
CA ASN A 151 -3.72 11.88 2.03
C ASN A 151 -2.85 10.64 2.23
N ILE A 152 -1.76 10.55 1.47
CA ILE A 152 -0.75 9.51 1.61
C ILE A 152 0.40 10.07 2.45
N TYR A 153 0.78 9.33 3.49
CA TYR A 153 1.91 9.64 4.35
C TYR A 153 2.86 8.46 4.41
N TYR A 154 4.15 8.75 4.45
CA TYR A 154 5.23 7.77 4.52
C TYR A 154 5.98 7.95 5.82
N TRP A 155 6.39 6.84 6.42
CA TRP A 155 7.07 6.83 7.72
C TRP A 155 8.33 6.00 7.64
N THR A 156 9.41 6.53 8.21
CA THR A 156 10.67 5.80 8.44
C THR A 156 11.16 6.11 9.85
N ASP A 157 11.80 5.14 10.48
CA ASP A 157 12.50 5.29 11.76
C ASP A 157 13.98 5.62 11.61
N SER A 158 14.47 5.67 10.36
CA SER A 158 15.81 6.13 10.06
C SER A 158 15.81 7.63 9.84
N LEU A 159 16.33 8.37 10.83
CA LEU A 159 16.56 9.81 10.68
C LEU A 159 17.43 10.13 9.46
N ILE A 160 18.43 9.29 9.16
CA ILE A 160 19.30 9.50 8.00
C ILE A 160 18.49 9.39 6.71
N SER A 161 17.63 8.37 6.59
CA SER A 161 16.72 8.23 5.44
C SER A 161 15.72 9.38 5.36
N TYR A 162 15.10 9.77 6.48
CA TYR A 162 14.18 10.91 6.57
C TYR A 162 14.83 12.20 6.05
N TYR A 163 16.02 12.57 6.56
CA TYR A 163 16.72 13.76 6.11
C TYR A 163 17.23 13.65 4.67
N SER A 164 17.66 12.46 4.23
CA SER A 164 18.09 12.25 2.84
C SER A 164 16.94 12.46 1.86
N ILE A 165 15.72 12.02 2.20
CA ILE A 165 14.53 12.16 1.35
C ILE A 165 14.07 13.62 1.28
N ARG A 166 14.20 14.37 2.39
CA ARG A 166 13.77 15.77 2.47
C ARG A 166 14.82 16.78 2.01
N GLY A 167 16.09 16.38 1.95
CA GLY A 167 17.20 17.22 1.53
C GLY A 167 17.43 17.27 0.02
N ASP A 168 18.43 18.05 -0.37
CA ASP A 168 18.90 18.10 -1.76
C ASP A 168 19.67 16.82 -2.12
N SER A 169 19.14 16.08 -3.09
CA SER A 169 19.74 14.85 -3.59
C SER A 169 21.06 15.04 -4.34
N SER A 170 21.35 16.25 -4.82
CA SER A 170 22.48 16.54 -5.71
C SER A 170 23.85 16.27 -5.07
N ALA A 171 23.94 16.45 -3.75
CA ALA A 171 25.16 16.29 -2.96
C ALA A 171 25.49 14.82 -2.62
N PHE A 172 24.59 13.88 -2.89
CA PHE A 172 24.80 12.48 -2.52
C PHE A 172 25.60 11.70 -3.56
N LYS A 173 26.28 10.64 -3.08
CA LYS A 173 26.89 9.62 -3.95
C LYS A 173 25.83 8.99 -4.87
N PRO A 174 26.21 8.55 -6.09
CA PRO A 174 25.26 8.14 -7.14
C PRO A 174 24.15 7.18 -6.69
N TYR A 175 24.49 6.17 -5.88
CA TYR A 175 23.51 5.19 -5.40
C TYR A 175 22.37 5.81 -4.57
N ILE A 176 22.74 6.72 -3.66
CA ILE A 176 21.81 7.39 -2.74
C ILE A 176 21.03 8.45 -3.52
N LYS A 177 21.74 9.27 -4.31
CA LYS A 177 21.15 10.28 -5.18
C LYS A 177 20.03 9.71 -6.04
N ASN A 178 20.29 8.64 -6.78
CA ASN A 178 19.31 8.06 -7.71
C ASN A 178 18.03 7.58 -6.99
N ARG A 179 18.16 7.02 -5.78
CA ARG A 179 17.01 6.57 -4.99
C ARG A 179 16.20 7.72 -4.43
N VAL A 180 16.88 8.71 -3.85
CA VAL A 180 16.23 9.92 -3.33
C VAL A 180 15.49 10.65 -4.46
N GLN A 181 16.12 10.84 -5.62
CA GLN A 181 15.48 11.47 -6.78
C GLN A 181 14.24 10.71 -7.23
N GLU A 182 14.29 9.39 -7.25
CA GLU A 182 13.12 8.60 -7.65
C GLU A 182 11.99 8.66 -6.60
N ILE A 183 12.32 8.68 -5.30
CA ILE A 183 11.34 8.90 -4.22
C ILE A 183 10.66 10.27 -4.40
N GLN A 184 11.45 11.32 -4.60
CA GLN A 184 10.98 12.70 -4.79
C GLN A 184 10.14 12.88 -6.06
N LEU A 185 10.38 12.07 -7.10
CA LEU A 185 9.55 12.06 -8.32
C LEU A 185 8.16 11.42 -8.09
N ARG A 186 8.00 10.60 -7.05
CA ARG A 186 6.78 9.79 -6.81
C ARG A 186 5.98 10.24 -5.59
N SER A 187 6.61 10.99 -4.70
CA SER A 187 6.03 11.48 -3.45
C SER A 187 6.63 12.83 -3.12
N ASP A 188 5.83 13.71 -2.52
CA ASP A 188 6.32 14.98 -2.02
C ASP A 188 7.13 14.73 -0.72
N PRO A 189 8.35 15.28 -0.59
CA PRO A 189 9.11 15.23 0.65
C PRO A 189 8.34 15.59 1.93
N ILE A 190 7.34 16.48 1.86
CA ILE A 190 6.50 16.86 3.01
C ILE A 190 5.63 15.70 3.52
N GLN A 191 5.37 14.69 2.68
CA GLN A 191 4.60 13.51 3.04
C GLN A 191 5.41 12.50 3.87
N TRP A 192 6.73 12.70 3.98
CA TRP A 192 7.63 11.82 4.74
C TRP A 192 7.81 12.34 6.17
N GLY A 193 7.50 11.48 7.13
CA GLY A 193 7.69 11.70 8.57
C GLY A 193 8.68 10.71 9.18
N HIS A 194 9.20 11.07 10.35
CA HIS A 194 10.02 10.18 11.16
C HIS A 194 9.23 9.61 12.35
N CYS A 195 9.11 8.29 12.42
CA CYS A 195 8.53 7.60 13.58
C CYS A 195 9.63 7.05 14.50
N PRO A 196 9.43 6.99 15.83
CA PRO A 196 10.35 6.25 16.69
C PRO A 196 10.42 4.77 16.28
N GLY A 197 11.61 4.15 16.28
CA GLY A 197 11.75 2.73 15.87
C GLY A 197 10.86 1.76 16.66
N LYS A 198 10.67 2.00 17.97
CA LYS A 198 9.73 1.21 18.80
C LYS A 198 8.26 1.28 18.35
N ASP A 199 7.92 2.32 17.60
CA ASP A 199 6.58 2.57 17.06
C ASP A 199 6.48 2.18 15.58
N ASN A 200 7.56 1.67 14.97
CA ASN A 200 7.58 1.24 13.57
C ASN A 200 7.13 -0.23 13.45
N PRO A 201 5.91 -0.52 12.97
CA PRO A 201 5.44 -1.90 12.83
C PRO A 201 6.18 -2.67 11.74
N ALA A 202 6.84 -2.00 10.78
CA ALA A 202 7.58 -2.66 9.70
C ALA A 202 8.77 -3.48 10.23
N ASP A 203 9.33 -3.08 11.38
CA ASP A 203 10.44 -3.79 12.01
C ASP A 203 10.09 -5.21 12.45
N LEU A 204 8.82 -5.47 12.80
CA LEU A 204 8.38 -6.81 13.18
C LEU A 204 8.49 -7.81 12.03
N LEU A 205 8.28 -7.34 10.80
CA LEU A 205 8.42 -8.16 9.61
C LEU A 205 9.86 -8.24 9.11
N SER A 206 10.61 -7.14 9.17
CA SER A 206 11.99 -7.11 8.67
C SER A 206 12.95 -7.95 9.53
N HIS A 207 12.76 -7.96 10.86
CA HIS A 207 13.55 -8.77 11.79
C HIS A 207 13.04 -10.21 11.92
N GLY A 208 11.82 -10.48 11.42
CA GLY A 208 11.14 -11.76 11.59
C GLY A 208 10.47 -11.89 12.96
N THR A 209 9.26 -12.44 12.97
CA THR A 209 8.50 -12.72 14.20
C THR A 209 7.65 -13.97 14.05
N TYR A 210 7.33 -14.63 15.17
CA TYR A 210 6.41 -15.77 15.17
C TYR A 210 4.96 -15.31 14.99
N ALA A 211 4.16 -16.10 14.27
CA ALA A 211 2.75 -15.80 14.02
C ALA A 211 1.94 -15.54 15.30
N VAL A 212 2.19 -16.30 16.37
CA VAL A 212 1.51 -16.13 17.68
C VAL A 212 1.85 -14.77 18.32
N LYS A 213 3.13 -14.37 18.25
CA LYS A 213 3.58 -13.07 18.78
C LYS A 213 3.01 -11.92 17.95
N LEU A 214 2.93 -12.07 16.63
CA LEU A 214 2.33 -11.09 15.73
C LEU A 214 0.81 -10.96 15.97
N ALA A 215 0.11 -12.08 16.19
CA ALA A 215 -1.33 -12.09 16.48
C ALA A 215 -1.68 -11.32 17.75
N GLN A 216 -0.76 -11.25 18.72
CA GLN A 216 -0.92 -10.53 19.99
C GLN A 216 -0.27 -9.13 19.98
N ASN A 217 0.27 -8.69 18.84
CA ASN A 217 1.00 -7.42 18.76
C ASN A 217 0.05 -6.24 18.49
N GLU A 218 -0.27 -5.48 19.53
CA GLU A 218 -1.15 -4.31 19.44
C GLU A 218 -0.66 -3.25 18.41
N PRO A 219 0.63 -2.84 18.38
CA PRO A 219 1.10 -1.88 17.38
C PRO A 219 0.94 -2.34 15.92
N TRP A 220 1.05 -3.64 15.65
CA TRP A 220 0.84 -4.22 14.31
C TRP A 220 -0.60 -4.07 13.85
N TRP A 221 -1.57 -4.41 14.70
CA TRP A 221 -2.99 -4.43 14.34
C TRP A 221 -3.66 -3.05 14.42
N HIS A 222 -3.21 -2.20 15.34
CA HIS A 222 -3.86 -0.92 15.63
C HIS A 222 -3.03 0.30 15.24
N GLY A 223 -1.79 0.09 14.80
CA GLY A 223 -0.81 1.15 14.62
C GLY A 223 -0.40 1.80 15.94
N PRO A 224 0.66 2.62 15.93
CA PRO A 224 1.00 3.44 17.07
C PRO A 224 -0.12 4.44 17.42
N PRO A 225 -0.34 4.76 18.72
CA PRO A 225 -1.46 5.60 19.15
C PRO A 225 -1.51 6.97 18.48
N TRP A 226 -0.36 7.57 18.18
CA TRP A 226 -0.27 8.89 17.58
C TRP A 226 -0.83 8.95 16.14
N LEU A 227 -0.86 7.84 15.38
CA LEU A 227 -1.47 7.81 14.04
C LEU A 227 -2.97 8.06 14.06
N LYS A 228 -3.63 7.83 15.21
CA LYS A 228 -5.07 8.08 15.38
C LYS A 228 -5.38 9.56 15.62
N LEU A 229 -4.37 10.37 15.91
CA LEU A 229 -4.50 11.81 16.08
C LEU A 229 -4.50 12.52 14.73
N ILE A 230 -4.86 13.80 14.73
CA ILE A 230 -4.72 14.63 13.53
C ILE A 230 -3.24 14.85 13.17
N PRO A 231 -2.91 15.12 11.89
CA PRO A 231 -1.52 15.20 11.43
C PRO A 231 -0.61 16.17 12.19
N ASP A 232 -1.17 17.25 12.75
CA ASP A 232 -0.41 18.25 13.51
C ASP A 232 0.15 17.71 14.83
N HIS A 233 -0.44 16.63 15.35
CA HIS A 233 -0.01 15.97 16.58
C HIS A 233 0.89 14.75 16.32
N TRP A 234 1.23 14.48 15.05
CA TRP A 234 2.13 13.39 14.71
C TRP A 234 3.58 13.75 15.02
N PRO A 235 4.39 12.76 15.46
CA PRO A 235 5.78 13.03 15.83
C PRO A 235 6.60 13.50 14.63
N ASN A 236 7.48 14.47 14.88
CA ASN A 236 8.58 14.85 13.98
C ASN A 236 8.18 15.19 12.53
N ARG A 237 6.95 15.61 12.27
CA ARG A 237 6.47 15.95 10.91
C ARG A 237 7.16 17.20 10.32
N HIS A 238 7.60 18.07 11.21
CA HIS A 238 8.26 19.34 10.93
C HIS A 238 9.63 19.43 11.60
N ARG A 239 10.35 18.31 11.77
CA ARG A 239 11.74 18.42 12.24
C ARG A 239 12.51 19.29 11.26
N ASP A 240 13.00 20.42 11.76
CA ASP A 240 13.85 21.34 11.02
C ASP A 240 15.10 20.60 10.51
N ASN A 241 15.71 21.17 9.45
CA ASN A 241 16.89 20.61 8.79
C ASN A 241 17.93 20.12 9.81
N LEU A 242 18.54 18.96 9.53
CA LEU A 242 19.57 18.33 10.36
C LEU A 242 20.67 19.33 10.81
N ASP A 243 20.96 20.34 9.98
CA ASP A 243 21.90 21.42 10.28
C ASP A 243 21.50 22.22 11.53
N SER A 244 20.22 22.49 11.74
CA SER A 244 19.72 23.20 12.93
C SER A 244 19.81 22.35 14.20
N GLU A 245 19.53 21.04 14.12
CA GLU A 245 19.69 20.10 15.25
C GLU A 245 21.18 19.85 15.58
N LEU A 246 22.07 19.80 14.59
CA LEU A 246 23.52 19.68 14.80
C LEU A 246 24.14 20.97 15.34
N SER A 247 23.58 22.13 14.96
CA SER A 247 23.95 23.44 15.54
C SER A 247 23.54 23.54 17.00
N ALA A 248 22.33 23.06 17.34
CA ALA A 248 21.81 23.08 18.71
C ALA A 248 22.53 22.12 19.67
N ARG A 249 23.24 21.11 19.16
CA ARG A 249 24.05 20.18 19.98
C ARG A 249 25.50 20.64 20.21
N LYS A 250 25.91 21.75 19.60
CA LYS A 250 27.25 22.35 19.78
C LYS A 250 27.26 23.56 20.73
N ASN A 251 26.10 23.93 21.27
CA ASN A 251 25.93 24.92 22.33
C ASN A 251 25.47 24.22 23.62
#